data_AF-A0A1H6U2Z3-F1
#
_entry.id   AF-A0A1H6U2Z3-F1
#
_cell.length_a   1.000
_cell.length_b   1.000
_cell.length_c   1.000
_cell.angle_alpha   90.00
_cell.angle_beta   90.00
_cell.angle_gamma   90.00
#
_symmetry.space_group_name_H-M   'P 1'
#
loop_
_entity.id
_entity.type
_entity.pdbx_description
1 polymer ?
#
loop_
_entity_poly.entity_id
_entity_poly.type
_entity_poly.pdbx_seq_one_letter_code
_entity_poly.pdbx_strand_id
1 'polypeptide(L)'
;MKWGTVGADELSATLWRERRQLDFLLFLLETQLLHLRAGNWHRLDFTAAELEKVLENLRFESLARGVETAGLASEWKAPDHLTLPSLISIAPPGIWPELLEDHRLAMAALLAKIDDAVAANVALLQATPSLGRAAREVSELDAVSQPDAGSQPDAGSQPDAGSQPDVGLQPDACSDLAGSDLAGFDDLAVLARDANVQRAVAATQGASLPTLRDYLGLG
;
A
#
# COMPACT_ATOMS: atom_id res chain seq x y z
N MET A 1 49.76 -7.95 0.82
CA MET A 1 48.86 -6.81 1.12
C MET A 1 47.75 -7.33 1.99
N LYS A 2 47.57 -6.79 3.20
CA LYS A 2 46.36 -7.05 4.00
C LYS A 2 45.29 -6.11 3.47
N TRP A 3 44.37 -6.62 2.66
CA TRP A 3 43.12 -5.94 2.39
C TRP A 3 42.45 -5.72 3.76
N GLY A 4 41.99 -4.51 4.05
CA GLY A 4 41.18 -4.35 5.26
C GLY A 4 39.89 -5.15 5.06
N THR A 5 39.40 -5.71 6.15
CA THR A 5 38.15 -6.48 6.16
C THR A 5 36.98 -5.61 6.61
N VAL A 6 37.26 -4.38 7.07
CA VAL A 6 36.30 -3.49 7.74
C VAL A 6 35.09 -3.22 6.83
N GLY A 7 35.30 -2.87 5.55
CA GLY A 7 34.17 -2.63 4.65
C GLY A 7 33.35 -3.90 4.34
N ALA A 8 33.97 -5.08 4.34
CA ALA A 8 33.28 -6.34 4.12
C ALA A 8 32.48 -6.78 5.35
N ASP A 9 33.02 -6.55 6.55
CA ASP A 9 32.35 -6.74 7.82
C ASP A 9 31.10 -5.83 7.93
N GLU A 10 31.23 -4.55 7.60
CA GLU A 10 30.15 -3.55 7.63
C GLU A 10 29.05 -3.84 6.58
N LEU A 11 29.44 -4.20 5.35
CA LEU A 11 28.49 -4.61 4.33
C LEU A 11 27.73 -5.88 4.75
N SER A 12 28.43 -6.90 5.25
CA SER A 12 27.81 -8.15 5.70
C SER A 12 26.81 -7.91 6.83
N ALA A 13 27.16 -7.04 7.80
CA ALA A 13 26.25 -6.65 8.88
C ALA A 13 24.98 -5.95 8.35
N THR A 14 25.14 -5.08 7.35
CA THR A 14 24.03 -4.39 6.69
C THR A 14 23.12 -5.36 5.93
N LEU A 15 23.69 -6.28 5.13
CA LEU A 15 22.92 -7.31 4.41
C LEU A 15 22.15 -8.23 5.36
N TRP A 16 22.75 -8.60 6.49
CA TRP A 16 22.08 -9.40 7.51
C TRP A 16 20.87 -8.67 8.11
N ARG A 17 21.01 -7.36 8.37
CA ARG A 17 19.92 -6.52 8.88
C ARG A 17 18.80 -6.36 7.85
N GLU A 18 19.14 -6.11 6.59
CA GLU A 18 18.17 -6.07 5.49
C GLU A 18 17.41 -7.38 5.35
N ARG A 19 18.11 -8.52 5.38
CA ARG A 19 17.49 -9.86 5.35
C ARG A 19 16.44 -10.01 6.45
N ARG A 20 16.75 -9.57 7.67
CA ARG A 20 15.80 -9.61 8.79
C ARG A 20 14.56 -8.74 8.55
N GLN A 21 14.70 -7.58 7.90
CA GLN A 21 13.57 -6.74 7.51
C GLN A 21 12.73 -7.41 6.42
N LEU A 22 13.34 -8.09 5.45
CA LEU A 22 12.63 -8.87 4.43
C LEU A 22 11.85 -10.04 5.04
N ASP A 23 12.45 -10.77 5.97
CA ASP A 23 11.76 -11.83 6.72
C ASP A 23 10.52 -11.28 7.46
N PHE A 24 10.64 -10.10 8.08
CA PHE A 24 9.52 -9.46 8.75
C PHE A 24 8.45 -8.93 7.78
N LEU A 25 8.86 -8.39 6.62
CA LEU A 25 7.94 -7.99 5.56
C LEU A 25 7.13 -9.17 5.04
N LEU A 26 7.78 -10.32 4.80
CA LEU A 26 7.11 -11.55 4.39
C LEU A 26 6.08 -11.99 5.44
N PHE A 27 6.47 -12.00 6.72
CA PHE A 27 5.54 -12.31 7.81
C PHE A 27 4.31 -11.39 7.83
N LEU A 28 4.49 -10.09 7.61
CA LEU A 28 3.38 -9.13 7.56
C LEU A 28 2.46 -9.40 6.36
N LEU A 29 3.01 -9.72 5.19
CA LEU A 29 2.23 -10.08 4.00
C LEU A 29 1.43 -11.38 4.21
N GLU A 30 2.04 -12.40 4.81
CA GLU A 30 1.35 -13.65 5.17
C GLU A 30 0.24 -13.42 6.20
N THR A 31 0.49 -12.53 7.17
CA THR A 31 -0.50 -12.14 8.19
C THR A 31 -1.66 -11.38 7.57
N GLN A 32 -1.40 -10.43 6.68
CA GLN A 32 -2.45 -9.73 5.93
C GLN A 32 -3.30 -10.72 5.11
N LEU A 33 -2.65 -11.68 4.44
CA LEU A 33 -3.33 -12.70 3.65
C LEU A 33 -4.26 -13.57 4.53
N LEU A 34 -3.82 -13.92 5.73
CA LEU A 34 -4.64 -14.64 6.71
C LEU A 34 -5.89 -13.83 7.10
N HIS A 35 -5.72 -12.53 7.38
CA HIS A 35 -6.84 -11.64 7.70
C HIS A 35 -7.81 -11.47 6.53
N LEU A 36 -7.30 -11.33 5.30
CA LEU A 36 -8.11 -11.25 4.09
C LEU A 36 -8.95 -12.51 3.89
N ARG A 37 -8.33 -13.69 3.99
CA ARG A 37 -9.03 -14.98 3.87
C ARG A 37 -10.09 -15.19 4.95
N ALA A 38 -9.86 -14.67 6.15
CA ALA A 38 -10.81 -14.71 7.25
C ALA A 38 -11.91 -13.62 7.17
N GLY A 39 -11.86 -12.71 6.18
CA GLY A 39 -12.81 -11.60 6.07
C GLY A 39 -12.65 -10.52 7.16
N ASN A 40 -11.47 -10.42 7.78
CA ASN A 40 -11.19 -9.49 8.87
C ASN A 40 -10.80 -8.08 8.35
N TRP A 41 -11.69 -7.45 7.57
CA TRP A 41 -11.43 -6.17 6.88
C TRP A 41 -11.00 -5.03 7.80
N HIS A 42 -11.48 -5.00 9.05
CA HIS A 42 -11.11 -3.99 10.04
C HIS A 42 -9.61 -4.01 10.42
N ARG A 43 -8.89 -5.13 10.15
CA ARG A 43 -7.44 -5.24 10.40
C ARG A 43 -6.59 -4.68 9.26
N LEU A 44 -7.18 -4.35 8.11
CA LEU A 44 -6.41 -3.91 6.95
C LEU A 44 -5.65 -2.61 7.19
N ASP A 45 -6.27 -1.62 7.83
CA ASP A 45 -5.59 -0.35 8.15
C ASP A 45 -4.34 -0.59 9.01
N PHE A 46 -4.45 -1.43 10.04
CA PHE A 46 -3.32 -1.81 10.88
C PHE A 46 -2.23 -2.53 10.09
N THR A 47 -2.58 -3.57 9.31
CA THR A 47 -1.57 -4.30 8.52
C THR A 47 -0.90 -3.40 7.49
N ALA A 48 -1.65 -2.53 6.81
CA ALA A 48 -1.11 -1.61 5.82
C ALA A 48 -0.15 -0.60 6.46
N ALA A 49 -0.49 -0.03 7.62
CA ALA A 49 0.39 0.87 8.34
C ALA A 49 1.70 0.18 8.79
N GLU A 50 1.64 -1.09 9.21
CA GLU A 50 2.86 -1.85 9.55
C GLU A 50 3.70 -2.17 8.31
N LEU A 51 3.09 -2.53 7.18
CA LEU A 51 3.80 -2.70 5.91
C LEU A 51 4.52 -1.41 5.52
N GLU A 52 3.84 -0.26 5.57
CA GLU A 52 4.42 1.05 5.24
C GLU A 52 5.64 1.36 6.11
N LYS A 53 5.58 1.11 7.42
CA LYS A 53 6.72 1.30 8.32
C LYS A 53 7.92 0.43 7.93
N VAL A 54 7.69 -0.84 7.59
CA VAL A 54 8.76 -1.75 7.17
C VAL A 54 9.35 -1.33 5.83
N LEU A 55 8.51 -0.92 4.88
CA LEU A 55 8.98 -0.41 3.58
C LEU A 55 9.79 0.87 3.72
N GLU A 56 9.41 1.76 4.64
CA GLU A 56 10.18 2.96 4.94
C GLU A 56 11.53 2.61 5.58
N ASN A 57 11.56 1.68 6.54
CA ASN A 57 12.82 1.18 7.10
C ASN A 57 13.74 0.57 6.02
N LEU A 58 13.19 -0.23 5.10
CA LEU A 58 13.93 -0.82 3.99
C LEU A 58 14.53 0.23 3.04
N ARG A 59 13.90 1.41 2.90
CA ARG A 59 14.48 2.53 2.13
C ARG A 59 15.73 3.07 2.83
N PHE A 60 15.71 3.24 4.15
CA PHE A 60 16.89 3.66 4.91
C PHE A 60 18.02 2.63 4.82
N GLU A 61 17.70 1.34 4.95
CA GLU A 61 18.71 0.28 4.81
C GLU A 61 19.31 0.26 3.39
N SER A 62 18.49 0.49 2.35
CA SER A 62 18.99 0.57 0.97
C SER A 62 19.99 1.70 0.77
N LEU A 63 19.87 2.82 1.50
CA LEU A 63 20.85 3.90 1.47
C LEU A 63 22.13 3.51 2.20
N ALA A 64 22.01 2.90 3.39
CA ALA A 64 23.15 2.39 4.15
C ALA A 64 23.95 1.35 3.33
N ARG A 65 23.26 0.38 2.70
CA ARG A 65 23.87 -0.61 1.80
C ARG A 65 24.64 0.04 0.66
N GLY A 66 24.11 1.12 0.09
CA GLY A 66 24.81 1.89 -0.94
C GLY A 66 26.13 2.47 -0.45
N VAL A 67 26.14 3.05 0.76
CA VAL A 67 27.35 3.60 1.39
C VAL A 67 28.37 2.49 1.68
N GLU A 68 27.94 1.37 2.28
CA GLU A 68 28.85 0.26 2.60
C GLU A 68 29.40 -0.41 1.34
N THR A 69 28.58 -0.58 0.30
CA THR A 69 29.04 -1.12 -0.99
C THR A 69 30.08 -0.21 -1.62
N ALA A 70 29.87 1.10 -1.62
CA ALA A 70 30.82 2.07 -2.17
C ALA A 70 32.13 2.12 -1.35
N GLY A 71 32.03 2.07 -0.02
CA GLY A 71 33.19 1.98 0.87
C GLY A 71 34.03 0.74 0.59
N LEU A 72 33.39 -0.42 0.48
CA LEU A 72 34.05 -1.67 0.13
C LEU A 72 34.64 -1.68 -1.28
N ALA A 73 33.93 -1.13 -2.27
CA ALA A 73 34.43 -1.01 -3.63
C ALA A 73 35.68 -0.14 -3.69
N SER A 74 35.70 0.99 -2.98
CA SER A 74 36.88 1.86 -2.86
C SER A 74 38.06 1.13 -2.22
N GLU A 75 37.80 0.37 -1.14
CA GLU A 75 38.80 -0.47 -0.48
C GLU A 75 39.41 -1.53 -1.43
N TRP A 76 38.57 -2.11 -2.30
CA TRP A 76 38.99 -3.09 -3.30
C TRP A 76 39.45 -2.48 -4.62
N LYS A 77 39.53 -1.14 -4.72
CA LYS A 77 39.93 -0.37 -5.92
C LYS A 77 39.05 -0.65 -7.14
N ALA A 78 37.76 -0.77 -6.90
CA ALA A 78 36.74 -1.02 -7.89
C ALA A 78 35.83 0.21 -8.07
N PRO A 79 34.99 0.25 -9.12
CA PRO A 79 34.02 1.33 -9.32
C PRO A 79 33.00 1.44 -8.18
N ASP A 80 32.56 2.66 -7.87
CA ASP A 80 31.73 2.96 -6.69
C ASP A 80 30.29 2.39 -6.76
N HIS A 81 29.86 1.89 -7.92
CA HIS A 81 28.51 1.37 -8.16
C HIS A 81 28.56 -0.05 -8.70
N LEU A 82 28.75 -1.01 -7.80
CA LEU A 82 28.72 -2.43 -8.12
C LEU A 82 27.44 -3.08 -7.61
N THR A 83 26.90 -3.99 -8.42
CA THR A 83 25.93 -4.97 -7.94
C THR A 83 26.64 -5.99 -7.06
N LEU A 84 25.92 -6.65 -6.15
CA LEU A 84 26.48 -7.65 -5.25
C LEU A 84 27.19 -8.80 -6.00
N PRO A 85 26.66 -9.39 -7.09
CA PRO A 85 27.39 -10.37 -7.90
C PRO A 85 28.72 -9.83 -8.44
N SER A 86 28.74 -8.57 -8.91
CA SER A 86 29.94 -7.96 -9.46
C SER A 86 30.99 -7.77 -8.37
N LEU A 87 30.56 -7.35 -7.18
CA LEU A 87 31.41 -7.22 -6.00
C LEU A 87 31.98 -8.57 -5.55
N ILE A 88 31.15 -9.62 -5.51
CA ILE A 88 31.58 -10.99 -5.20
C ILE A 88 32.65 -11.47 -6.19
N SER A 89 32.50 -11.17 -7.48
CA SER A 89 33.43 -11.63 -8.53
C SER A 89 34.86 -11.09 -8.39
N ILE A 90 35.01 -9.92 -7.76
CA ILE A 90 36.30 -9.26 -7.54
C ILE A 90 36.81 -9.44 -6.10
N ALA A 91 36.03 -10.10 -5.25
CA ALA A 91 36.36 -10.27 -3.84
C ALA A 91 37.69 -11.04 -3.69
N PRO A 92 38.61 -10.56 -2.82
CA PRO A 92 39.86 -11.27 -2.55
C PRO A 92 39.60 -12.70 -2.04
N PRO A 93 40.52 -13.65 -2.32
CA PRO A 93 40.39 -15.02 -1.81
C PRO A 93 40.32 -15.02 -0.27
N GLY A 94 39.32 -15.70 0.28
CA GLY A 94 39.00 -15.69 1.71
C GLY A 94 37.55 -16.11 1.96
N ILE A 95 37.01 -15.72 3.11
CA ILE A 95 35.63 -16.05 3.53
C ILE A 95 34.55 -15.19 2.83
N TRP A 96 34.94 -14.01 2.35
CA TRP A 96 34.00 -12.99 1.88
C TRP A 96 33.23 -13.35 0.62
N PRO A 97 33.84 -13.95 -0.43
CA PRO A 97 33.09 -14.35 -1.62
C PRO A 97 31.95 -15.32 -1.28
N GLU A 98 32.21 -16.31 -0.43
CA GLU A 98 31.22 -17.31 0.00
C GLU A 98 30.12 -16.68 0.88
N LEU A 99 30.51 -15.91 1.90
CA LEU A 99 29.54 -15.29 2.81
C LEU A 99 28.63 -14.27 2.11
N LEU A 100 29.16 -13.46 1.19
CA LEU A 100 28.36 -12.51 0.41
C LEU A 100 27.42 -13.22 -0.56
N GLU A 101 27.85 -14.34 -1.15
CA GLU A 101 26.99 -15.16 -2.01
C GLU A 101 25.87 -15.82 -1.21
N ASP A 102 26.15 -16.32 0.01
CA ASP A 102 25.13 -16.85 0.92
C ASP A 102 24.05 -15.82 1.25
N HIS A 103 24.46 -14.57 1.53
CA HIS A 103 23.52 -13.46 1.72
C HIS A 103 22.69 -13.22 0.47
N ARG A 104 23.33 -13.14 -0.69
CA ARG A 104 22.66 -12.88 -1.97
C ARG A 104 21.59 -13.93 -2.26
N LEU A 105 21.94 -15.21 -2.13
CA LEU A 105 21.02 -16.33 -2.37
C LEU A 105 19.86 -16.32 -1.38
N ALA A 106 20.14 -16.08 -0.10
CA ALA A 106 19.10 -16.03 0.92
C ALA A 106 18.11 -14.87 0.70
N MET A 107 18.61 -13.69 0.34
CA MET A 107 17.76 -12.53 0.04
C MET A 107 16.96 -12.73 -1.25
N ALA A 108 17.57 -13.33 -2.29
CA ALA A 108 16.85 -13.69 -3.51
C ALA A 108 15.70 -14.68 -3.23
N ALA A 109 15.93 -15.68 -2.37
CA ALA A 109 14.89 -16.62 -1.95
C ALA A 109 13.76 -15.94 -1.14
N LEU A 110 14.07 -14.96 -0.31
CA LEU A 110 13.05 -14.18 0.41
C LEU A 110 12.23 -13.30 -0.54
N LEU A 111 12.88 -12.64 -1.50
CA LEU A 111 12.19 -11.82 -2.49
C LEU A 111 11.21 -12.63 -3.34
N ALA A 112 11.57 -13.86 -3.73
CA ALA A 112 10.65 -14.75 -4.43
C ALA A 112 9.40 -15.09 -3.59
N LYS A 113 9.58 -15.38 -2.29
CA LYS A 113 8.44 -15.61 -1.38
C LYS A 113 7.59 -14.36 -1.18
N ILE A 114 8.23 -13.20 -1.12
CA ILE A 114 7.53 -11.90 -1.04
C ILE A 114 6.69 -11.69 -2.30
N ASP A 115 7.19 -12.02 -3.49
CA ASP A 115 6.43 -11.92 -4.75
C ASP A 115 5.18 -12.81 -4.73
N ASP A 116 5.32 -14.07 -4.30
CA ASP A 116 4.19 -14.98 -4.14
C ASP A 116 3.14 -14.42 -3.16
N ALA A 117 3.59 -13.90 -2.02
CA ALA A 117 2.73 -13.31 -1.01
C ALA A 117 2.04 -12.03 -1.50
N VAL A 118 2.76 -11.17 -2.21
CA VAL A 118 2.24 -9.94 -2.84
C VAL A 118 1.16 -10.30 -3.86
N ALA A 119 1.44 -11.25 -4.77
CA ALA A 119 0.49 -11.69 -5.78
C ALA A 119 -0.80 -12.24 -5.14
N ALA A 120 -0.67 -13.06 -4.10
CA ALA A 120 -1.81 -13.62 -3.37
C ALA A 120 -2.64 -12.55 -2.65
N ASN A 121 -2.00 -11.57 -2.01
CA ASN A 121 -2.69 -10.47 -1.34
C ASN A 121 -3.44 -9.58 -2.35
N VAL A 122 -2.77 -9.16 -3.43
CA VAL A 122 -3.36 -8.34 -4.48
C VAL A 122 -4.57 -9.04 -5.11
N ALA A 123 -4.47 -10.35 -5.39
CA ALA A 123 -5.59 -11.12 -5.95
C ALA A 123 -6.84 -11.08 -5.04
N LEU A 124 -6.69 -11.24 -3.72
CA LEU A 124 -7.82 -11.18 -2.79
C LEU A 124 -8.36 -9.75 -2.60
N LEU A 125 -7.48 -8.76 -2.51
CA LEU A 125 -7.87 -7.35 -2.40
C LEU A 125 -8.67 -6.89 -3.63
N GLN A 126 -8.30 -7.36 -4.82
CA GLN A 126 -8.99 -7.04 -6.08
C GLN A 126 -10.25 -7.87 -6.33
N ALA A 127 -10.29 -9.13 -5.87
CA ALA A 127 -11.48 -9.97 -5.95
C ALA A 127 -12.60 -9.50 -5.01
N THR A 128 -12.28 -8.66 -4.03
CA THR A 128 -13.26 -8.04 -3.16
C THR A 128 -13.95 -6.92 -3.95
N PRO A 129 -15.27 -6.99 -4.20
CA PRO A 129 -15.96 -5.95 -4.93
C PRO A 129 -15.85 -4.64 -4.14
N SER A 130 -15.03 -3.72 -4.61
CA SER A 130 -15.18 -2.32 -4.24
C SER A 130 -16.49 -1.85 -4.85
N LEU A 131 -17.49 -1.59 -3.99
CA LEU A 131 -18.76 -1.03 -4.44
C LEU A 131 -18.56 0.29 -5.21
N GLY A 132 -17.43 0.98 -5.04
CA GLY A 132 -17.05 2.13 -5.88
C GLY A 132 -16.87 1.82 -7.37
N ARG A 133 -16.59 0.56 -7.76
CA ARG A 133 -16.60 0.13 -9.18
C ARG A 133 -18.01 -0.20 -9.64
N ALA A 134 -18.79 -0.93 -8.83
CA ALA A 134 -20.17 -1.25 -9.13
C ALA A 134 -21.07 0.01 -9.23
N ALA A 135 -20.87 1.00 -8.36
CA ALA A 135 -21.60 2.27 -8.40
C ALA A 135 -21.27 3.09 -9.66
N ARG A 136 -20.04 2.98 -10.19
CA ARG A 136 -19.64 3.64 -11.44
C ARG A 136 -20.28 2.97 -12.67
N GLU A 137 -20.35 1.64 -12.65
CA GLU A 137 -20.99 0.84 -13.70
C GLU A 137 -22.52 1.02 -13.70
N VAL A 138 -23.15 1.20 -12.53
CA VAL A 138 -24.58 1.56 -12.40
C VAL A 138 -24.83 2.99 -12.87
N SER A 139 -23.92 3.93 -12.59
CA SER A 139 -24.05 5.33 -13.03
C SER A 139 -23.88 5.50 -14.55
N GLU A 140 -23.18 4.61 -15.24
CA GLU A 140 -23.11 4.59 -16.72
C GLU A 140 -24.39 4.00 -17.36
N LEU A 141 -25.13 3.15 -16.64
CA LEU A 141 -26.41 2.59 -17.10
C LEU A 141 -27.59 3.56 -16.91
N ASP A 142 -27.56 4.43 -15.89
CA ASP A 142 -28.59 5.44 -15.64
C ASP A 142 -28.52 6.66 -16.59
N ALA A 143 -27.41 6.85 -17.30
CA ALA A 143 -27.25 7.94 -18.27
C ALA A 143 -27.96 7.68 -19.62
N VAL A 144 -28.46 6.47 -19.89
CA VAL A 144 -29.10 6.10 -21.17
C VAL A 144 -30.63 6.23 -21.16
N SER A 145 -31.24 6.56 -20.01
CA SER A 145 -32.70 6.68 -19.89
C SER A 145 -33.15 8.07 -19.41
N GLN A 146 -32.87 9.12 -20.19
CA GLN A 146 -33.71 10.32 -20.16
C GLN A 146 -34.66 10.30 -21.37
N PRO A 147 -35.98 10.15 -21.18
CA PRO A 147 -36.94 10.40 -22.24
C PRO A 147 -37.07 11.92 -22.45
N ASP A 148 -36.83 12.37 -23.69
CA ASP A 148 -37.16 13.71 -24.14
C ASP A 148 -38.69 13.94 -24.01
N ALA A 149 -39.08 14.80 -23.06
CA ALA A 149 -40.37 15.48 -23.04
C ALA A 149 -40.03 16.96 -22.79
N GLY A 150 -40.32 17.91 -23.68
CA GLY A 150 -41.57 18.12 -24.39
C GLY A 150 -42.13 19.48 -23.93
N SER A 151 -41.70 20.54 -24.61
CA SER A 151 -42.33 21.87 -24.79
C SER A 151 -43.16 22.50 -23.64
N GLN A 152 -42.67 23.61 -23.08
CA GLN A 152 -43.49 24.64 -22.44
C GLN A 152 -44.20 25.53 -23.48
N PRO A 153 -45.37 26.12 -23.12
CA PRO A 153 -45.70 27.47 -23.56
C PRO A 153 -45.99 28.42 -22.39
N ASP A 154 -45.75 29.71 -22.68
CA ASP A 154 -45.88 30.89 -21.84
C ASP A 154 -47.32 31.26 -21.42
N ALA A 155 -47.44 31.82 -20.21
CA ALA A 155 -48.34 32.90 -19.75
C ALA A 155 -48.20 32.96 -18.22
N GLY A 156 -47.97 34.07 -17.52
CA GLY A 156 -48.49 35.43 -17.68
C GLY A 156 -49.36 35.77 -16.47
N SER A 157 -48.94 36.79 -15.71
CA SER A 157 -49.73 37.63 -14.78
C SER A 157 -49.83 37.26 -13.28
N GLN A 158 -49.23 38.12 -12.46
CA GLN A 158 -49.63 38.50 -11.09
C GLN A 158 -50.99 39.25 -11.12
N PRO A 159 -51.79 39.37 -10.03
CA PRO A 159 -51.47 40.34 -8.96
C PRO A 159 -51.97 40.02 -7.52
N ASP A 160 -51.60 40.94 -6.63
CA ASP A 160 -51.74 41.00 -5.16
C ASP A 160 -53.15 40.90 -4.56
N ALA A 161 -53.24 40.43 -3.31
CA ALA A 161 -53.96 41.09 -2.20
C ALA A 161 -53.87 40.34 -0.86
N GLY A 162 -53.37 41.02 0.18
CA GLY A 162 -54.07 41.30 1.45
C GLY A 162 -54.51 40.20 2.43
N SER A 163 -54.11 40.41 3.69
CA SER A 163 -54.86 40.18 4.95
C SER A 163 -54.49 38.96 5.82
N GLN A 164 -53.86 39.26 6.96
CA GLN A 164 -53.97 38.53 8.24
C GLN A 164 -55.38 38.77 8.87
N PRO A 165 -55.93 37.93 9.77
CA PRO A 165 -55.43 37.82 11.16
C PRO A 165 -55.60 36.46 11.91
N ASP A 166 -55.03 36.48 13.12
CA ASP A 166 -54.93 35.47 14.19
C ASP A 166 -56.17 34.63 14.51
N VAL A 167 -55.94 33.36 14.92
CA VAL A 167 -56.39 32.81 16.22
C VAL A 167 -55.80 31.42 16.51
N GLY A 168 -55.15 31.29 17.68
CA GLY A 168 -55.53 30.26 18.67
C GLY A 168 -54.80 28.91 18.72
N LEU A 169 -54.32 28.62 19.93
CA LEU A 169 -54.19 27.29 20.60
C LEU A 169 -52.85 26.52 20.45
N GLN A 170 -52.06 26.56 21.52
CA GLN A 170 -51.12 25.50 21.98
C GLN A 170 -51.92 24.22 22.39
N PRO A 171 -51.34 23.04 22.70
CA PRO A 171 -49.93 22.72 23.01
C PRO A 171 -49.39 21.36 22.47
N ASP A 172 -48.15 21.05 22.86
CA ASP A 172 -47.50 19.73 22.97
C ASP A 172 -47.08 18.97 21.70
N ALA A 173 -45.81 19.12 21.32
CA ALA A 173 -45.06 18.08 20.64
C ALA A 173 -43.60 18.06 21.14
N CYS A 174 -43.34 17.26 22.18
CA CYS A 174 -42.03 16.64 22.35
C CYS A 174 -42.15 15.23 21.76
N SER A 175 -41.79 15.07 20.49
CA SER A 175 -41.47 13.79 19.83
C SER A 175 -41.17 14.09 18.37
N ASP A 176 -39.89 14.20 18.02
CA ASP A 176 -39.32 13.71 16.74
C ASP A 176 -37.85 14.12 16.63
N LEU A 177 -36.99 13.37 17.30
CA LEU A 177 -35.59 13.21 16.93
C LEU A 177 -35.30 11.71 16.82
N ALA A 178 -36.01 11.05 15.90
CA ALA A 178 -35.75 9.66 15.55
C ALA A 178 -36.12 9.43 14.08
N GLY A 179 -35.37 10.03 13.16
CA GLY A 179 -35.75 9.90 11.75
C GLY A 179 -34.79 10.40 10.69
N SER A 180 -33.50 10.58 10.94
CA SER A 180 -32.54 10.86 9.87
C SER A 180 -31.12 10.86 10.42
N ASP A 181 -30.48 9.69 10.46
CA ASP A 181 -29.00 9.61 10.52
C ASP A 181 -28.43 8.21 10.28
N LEU A 182 -29.25 7.15 10.22
CA LEU A 182 -28.74 5.79 10.03
C LEU A 182 -28.19 5.50 8.62
N ALA A 183 -28.57 6.29 7.60
CA ALA A 183 -28.02 6.15 6.24
C ALA A 183 -26.58 6.69 6.12
N GLY A 184 -26.21 7.72 6.89
CA GLY A 184 -24.88 8.33 6.83
C GLY A 184 -23.78 7.47 7.46
N PHE A 185 -24.12 6.63 8.44
CA PHE A 185 -23.17 5.72 9.09
C PHE A 185 -22.74 4.56 8.16
N ASP A 186 -23.66 4.03 7.34
CA ASP A 186 -23.35 2.96 6.39
C ASP A 186 -22.45 3.46 5.24
N ASP A 187 -22.72 4.66 4.71
CA ASP A 187 -21.87 5.27 3.67
C ASP A 187 -20.44 5.55 4.17
N LEU A 188 -20.29 6.05 5.40
CA LEU A 188 -18.96 6.28 6.00
C LEU A 188 -18.18 4.97 6.23
N ALA A 189 -18.86 3.91 6.68
CA ALA A 189 -18.23 2.60 6.87
C ALA A 189 -17.77 1.98 5.54
N VAL A 190 -18.55 2.18 4.47
CA VAL A 190 -18.20 1.75 3.10
C VAL A 190 -17.00 2.55 2.57
N LEU A 191 -17.00 3.88 2.72
CA LEU A 191 -15.89 4.75 2.31
C LEU A 191 -14.60 4.43 3.06
N ALA A 192 -14.68 4.24 4.38
CA ALA A 192 -13.53 3.84 5.20
C ALA A 192 -12.98 2.47 4.77
N ARG A 193 -13.86 1.53 4.43
CA ARG A 193 -13.46 0.21 3.92
C ARG A 193 -12.74 0.33 2.57
N ASP A 194 -13.27 1.12 1.64
CA ASP A 194 -12.64 1.33 0.32
C ASP A 194 -11.26 1.99 0.46
N ALA A 195 -11.14 3.04 1.29
CA ALA A 195 -9.86 3.69 1.58
C ALA A 195 -8.84 2.71 2.19
N ASN A 196 -9.26 1.87 3.14
CA ASN A 196 -8.39 0.86 3.76
C ASN A 196 -7.91 -0.20 2.75
N VAL A 197 -8.78 -0.60 1.82
CA VAL A 197 -8.41 -1.52 0.73
C VAL A 197 -7.41 -0.87 -0.22
N GLN A 198 -7.64 0.38 -0.65
CA GLN A 198 -6.71 1.10 -1.52
C GLN A 198 -5.34 1.27 -0.85
N ARG A 199 -5.31 1.64 0.43
CA ARG A 199 -4.08 1.72 1.22
C ARG A 199 -3.35 0.38 1.27
N ALA A 200 -4.07 -0.70 1.56
CA ALA A 200 -3.50 -2.05 1.60
C ALA A 200 -2.94 -2.48 0.23
N VAL A 201 -3.63 -2.18 -0.88
CA VAL A 201 -3.13 -2.45 -2.23
C VAL A 201 -1.85 -1.68 -2.51
N ALA A 202 -1.81 -0.38 -2.20
CA ALA A 202 -0.62 0.45 -2.41
C ALA A 202 0.57 -0.03 -1.58
N ALA A 203 0.36 -0.32 -0.30
CA ALA A 203 1.39 -0.87 0.58
C ALA A 203 1.92 -2.23 0.08
N THR A 204 1.02 -3.12 -0.37
CA THR A 204 1.39 -4.43 -0.91
C THR A 204 2.21 -4.31 -2.19
N GLN A 205 1.83 -3.43 -3.11
CA GLN A 205 2.58 -3.19 -4.35
C GLN A 205 3.95 -2.54 -4.09
N GLY A 206 4.07 -1.75 -3.02
CA GLY A 206 5.34 -1.17 -2.57
C GLY A 206 6.40 -2.20 -2.18
N ALA A 207 6.01 -3.45 -1.89
CA ALA A 207 6.92 -4.55 -1.58
C ALA A 207 7.67 -5.11 -2.82
N SER A 208 7.53 -4.49 -4.00
CA SER A 208 8.28 -4.85 -5.21
C SER A 208 9.78 -4.49 -5.17
N LEU A 209 10.25 -3.72 -4.19
CA LEU A 209 11.69 -3.49 -3.88
C LEU A 209 12.68 -3.52 -5.09
N PRO A 210 12.47 -2.73 -6.16
CA PRO A 210 13.22 -2.88 -7.42
C PRO A 210 14.71 -2.57 -7.25
N THR A 211 15.06 -1.58 -6.45
CA THR A 211 16.45 -1.19 -6.19
C THR A 211 17.27 -2.30 -5.53
N LEU A 212 16.65 -3.10 -4.67
CA LEU A 212 17.30 -4.26 -4.06
C LEU A 212 17.46 -5.38 -5.10
N ARG A 213 16.48 -5.59 -5.98
CA ARG A 213 16.58 -6.61 -7.05
C ARG A 213 17.71 -6.31 -8.02
N ASP A 214 17.82 -5.07 -8.47
CA ASP A 214 18.92 -4.62 -9.33
C ASP A 214 20.26 -4.84 -8.63
N TYR A 215 20.36 -4.47 -7.36
CA TYR A 215 21.57 -4.67 -6.55
C TYR A 215 21.96 -6.15 -6.43
N LEU A 216 21.00 -7.06 -6.25
CA LEU A 216 21.23 -8.50 -6.17
C LEU A 216 21.46 -9.17 -7.54
N GLY A 217 21.31 -8.44 -8.65
CA GLY A 217 21.42 -8.96 -10.02
C GLY A 217 20.21 -9.79 -10.45
N LEU A 218 19.01 -9.41 -10.02
CA LEU A 218 17.74 -10.09 -10.34
C LEU A 218 16.85 -9.30 -11.32
N GLY A 219 17.30 -8.12 -11.76
CA GLY A 219 16.59 -7.24 -12.71
C GLY A 219 16.83 -7.59 -14.18
#